data_AF-A0A3C1EFV9-F1
#
_entry.id   AF-A0A3C1EFV9-F1
#
_cell.length_a   1.000
_cell.length_b   1.000
_cell.length_c   1.000
_cell.angle_alpha   90.00
_cell.angle_beta   90.00
_cell.angle_gamma   90.00
#
_symmetry.space_group_name_H-M   'P 1'
#
loop_
_entity.id
_entity.type
_entity.pdbx_description
1 polymer ?
#
loop_
_entity_poly.entity_id
_entity_poly.type
_entity_poly.pdbx_seq_one_letter_code
_entity_poly.pdbx_strand_id
1 'polypeptide(L)'
;MSPSPTPGPVPERQSDEGSRRPRGHRKTSCAEPRGDDAQPPANPPVFPKTIDLCGAHVGYLLLYANKTPFSNDGMNGPTENSDDLYLQRVTQAVSEFGKGMKSASFYPAGHPTLLQAVTKIILLFEGIPLPGDGLSIDVTKNALLYRDVPLPAVGNKALSDLNRELYLRRAARIIFLPNLQPDEVIACLKIITRDVEQIQDAGGLERALLQEKVTRIWANRVDYDQLTELLKEEELEEVEPEELAADTMMFKDPLLADSPPEEVVTIETMLARIAKETDPSAYRGHIVEFSRFLLAERAERKIEYAMQAMTIFVRHIENPPGGSAEIAGLARLGIKEVVSEELIAHYIGLLKKRGTRGRQDIDTVLVALEDRSIGPLLQALAEEEDLLVRKTIVEIVTRIGRVAVPTILENLDDSRWYMVRNMISVLGNLGMPDLAPHVAATLSHPDLRVKKEAIKALSRIPHPSAVTALCELCFFPEETVALTATAALASKKEMEAVVALFRRTAAKRVLFPNYRLAHEAIDSLRTIGTDEAVTALEEILGLRAVWRTEKFRAMKFHALRSISKIKSERASEVFEKVRRSSDRTLRAEAERILQRHAM
;
A
#
# COMPACT_ATOMS: atom_id res chain seq x y z
N MET A 1 -59.71 4.55 56.16
CA MET A 1 -59.83 6.00 56.44
C MET A 1 -59.87 6.71 55.10
N SER A 2 -61.02 7.27 54.73
CA SER A 2 -61.17 8.29 53.66
C SER A 2 -60.53 9.62 54.13
N PRO A 3 -60.37 10.69 53.31
CA PRO A 3 -60.89 10.94 51.96
C PRO A 3 -59.94 11.66 50.97
N SER A 4 -60.42 11.83 49.73
CA SER A 4 -59.97 12.77 48.68
C SER A 4 -60.10 14.25 49.11
N PRO A 5 -59.52 15.25 48.39
CA PRO A 5 -60.28 15.87 47.27
C PRO A 5 -59.45 16.48 46.10
N THR A 6 -60.12 16.67 44.96
CA THR A 6 -59.79 17.59 43.84
C THR A 6 -60.30 19.01 44.13
N PRO A 7 -59.85 20.06 43.41
CA PRO A 7 -60.66 20.61 42.29
C PRO A 7 -59.87 21.25 41.10
N GLY A 8 -60.52 21.42 39.93
CA GLY A 8 -60.03 22.15 38.72
C GLY A 8 -60.26 23.68 38.77
N PRO A 9 -60.70 24.41 37.71
CA PRO A 9 -60.40 24.38 36.26
C PRO A 9 -60.25 25.81 35.56
N VAL A 10 -59.72 25.89 34.30
CA VAL A 10 -59.84 26.91 33.17
C VAL A 10 -59.66 28.46 33.42
N PRO A 11 -59.72 29.43 32.44
CA PRO A 11 -59.44 29.52 30.97
C PRO A 11 -58.71 30.84 30.47
N GLU A 12 -58.41 30.88 29.15
CA GLU A 12 -58.52 32.00 28.14
C GLU A 12 -57.77 33.36 28.21
N ARG A 13 -57.19 33.74 27.04
CA ARG A 13 -57.41 34.95 26.16
C ARG A 13 -56.10 35.37 25.47
N GLN A 14 -55.94 35.25 24.15
CA GLN A 14 -56.41 36.13 23.04
C GLN A 14 -56.01 37.61 23.14
N SER A 15 -55.17 38.05 22.19
CA SER A 15 -55.28 39.28 21.38
C SER A 15 -54.00 39.39 20.52
N ASP A 16 -54.03 39.08 19.23
CA ASP A 16 -54.46 39.91 18.08
C ASP A 16 -53.52 41.06 17.69
N GLU A 17 -53.26 41.07 16.37
CA GLU A 17 -53.03 42.20 15.44
C GLU A 17 -52.02 43.31 15.82
N GLY A 18 -51.14 43.80 14.96
CA GLY A 18 -51.08 43.68 13.52
C GLY A 18 -50.14 44.76 12.94
N SER A 19 -49.58 44.43 11.79
CA SER A 19 -49.39 45.30 10.62
C SER A 19 -48.76 46.70 10.80
N ARG A 20 -47.58 46.90 10.19
CA ARG A 20 -47.38 47.71 8.95
C ARG A 20 -45.93 48.16 8.73
N ARG A 21 -45.39 47.80 7.56
CA ARG A 21 -44.35 48.50 6.75
C ARG A 21 -44.80 49.96 6.45
N PRO A 22 -43.96 50.93 5.97
CA PRO A 22 -42.99 50.73 4.87
C PRO A 22 -41.76 51.71 4.72
N ARG A 23 -40.86 51.28 3.80
CA ARG A 23 -40.03 51.97 2.76
C ARG A 23 -39.53 53.43 2.90
N GLY A 24 -38.28 53.60 2.43
CA GLY A 24 -37.77 54.75 1.62
C GLY A 24 -36.23 54.83 1.63
N HIS A 25 -35.51 54.52 0.52
CA HIS A 25 -34.85 55.45 -0.45
C HIS A 25 -33.71 56.31 0.14
N ARG A 26 -32.51 56.56 -0.44
CA ARG A 26 -31.98 56.61 -1.83
C ARG A 26 -30.42 56.84 -1.77
N LYS A 27 -29.66 56.32 -2.76
CA LYS A 27 -28.56 56.92 -3.61
C LYS A 27 -27.51 57.91 -2.98
N THR A 28 -26.20 58.00 -3.32
CA THR A 28 -25.48 58.03 -4.64
C THR A 28 -23.95 58.25 -4.48
N SER A 29 -23.15 57.89 -5.53
CA SER A 29 -21.95 58.60 -6.11
C SER A 29 -20.58 58.55 -5.38
N CYS A 30 -19.54 57.86 -5.88
CA CYS A 30 -18.51 58.19 -6.92
C CYS A 30 -17.38 59.16 -6.49
N ALA A 31 -16.11 58.71 -6.53
CA ALA A 31 -14.95 59.33 -7.24
C ALA A 31 -13.57 58.75 -6.79
N GLU A 32 -12.74 58.35 -7.75
CA GLU A 32 -11.26 58.24 -7.64
C GLU A 32 -10.59 59.58 -8.05
N PRO A 33 -9.28 59.78 -7.79
CA PRO A 33 -8.28 59.58 -8.87
C PRO A 33 -6.86 59.09 -8.47
N ARG A 34 -6.12 58.69 -9.53
CA ARG A 34 -4.68 58.34 -9.77
C ARG A 34 -3.65 59.24 -9.07
N GLY A 35 -2.36 58.95 -8.85
CA GLY A 35 -1.38 57.89 -9.18
C GLY A 35 0.05 58.47 -8.91
N ASP A 36 1.07 57.65 -8.64
CA ASP A 36 2.50 57.89 -9.00
C ASP A 36 3.45 56.79 -8.47
N ASP A 37 4.40 56.39 -9.34
CA ASP A 37 5.49 55.43 -9.14
C ASP A 37 6.70 56.05 -8.43
N ALA A 38 7.32 55.33 -7.47
CA ALA A 38 8.77 55.31 -7.21
C ALA A 38 9.16 54.25 -6.15
N GLN A 39 10.13 53.39 -6.48
CA GLN A 39 10.91 52.50 -5.58
C GLN A 39 12.33 53.10 -5.43
N PRO A 40 13.29 52.60 -4.57
CA PRO A 40 13.34 51.52 -3.55
C PRO A 40 14.09 52.02 -2.24
N PRO A 41 14.81 51.26 -1.35
CA PRO A 41 15.09 49.82 -1.24
C PRO A 41 14.97 49.14 0.17
N ALA A 42 15.06 47.80 0.12
CA ALA A 42 15.43 46.79 1.12
C ALA A 42 15.61 47.15 2.62
N ASN A 43 14.87 46.43 3.47
CA ASN A 43 15.30 46.00 4.80
C ASN A 43 14.57 44.69 5.21
N PRO A 44 15.19 43.80 6.01
CA PRO A 44 14.70 42.45 6.29
C PRO A 44 13.49 42.46 7.24
N PRO A 45 12.64 41.42 7.25
CA PRO A 45 11.52 41.37 8.19
C PRO A 45 12.03 41.19 9.62
N VAL A 46 11.71 42.18 10.44
CA VAL A 46 11.85 42.19 11.89
C VAL A 46 10.86 41.18 12.49
N PHE A 47 11.37 40.24 13.29
CA PHE A 47 10.54 39.34 14.11
C PHE A 47 9.65 40.15 15.07
N PRO A 48 8.32 39.89 15.14
CA PRO A 48 7.55 40.35 16.27
C PRO A 48 7.92 39.51 17.49
N LYS A 49 8.54 40.17 18.48
CA LYS A 49 8.60 39.70 19.87
C LYS A 49 7.16 39.57 20.39
N THR A 50 6.98 38.62 21.31
CA THR A 50 5.76 38.33 22.09
C THR A 50 4.59 37.76 21.30
N ILE A 51 4.55 36.43 21.20
CA ILE A 51 3.27 35.71 21.10
C ILE A 51 2.77 35.50 22.53
N ASP A 52 1.82 36.34 22.91
CA ASP A 52 0.93 36.13 24.04
C ASP A 52 -0.16 35.13 23.57
N LEU A 53 -0.07 33.87 24.01
CA LEU A 53 -1.09 32.84 23.75
C LEU A 53 -1.96 32.66 24.99
N CYS A 54 -2.74 33.69 25.28
CA CYS A 54 -3.96 33.60 26.06
C CYS A 54 -5.14 33.97 25.16
N GLY A 55 -5.95 32.97 24.81
CA GLY A 55 -7.34 33.16 24.37
C GLY A 55 -7.56 33.69 22.95
N ALA A 56 -7.49 32.80 21.96
CA ALA A 56 -8.40 32.77 20.80
C ALA A 56 -8.06 31.55 19.93
N HIS A 57 -8.88 30.50 20.01
CA HIS A 57 -9.26 29.56 18.93
C HIS A 57 -10.27 28.56 19.51
N VAL A 58 -11.43 29.08 19.90
CA VAL A 58 -12.65 28.28 20.01
C VAL A 58 -13.30 28.34 18.65
N GLY A 59 -13.34 27.20 17.96
CA GLY A 59 -14.09 27.05 16.71
C GLY A 59 -13.35 26.30 15.61
N TYR A 60 -12.81 25.10 15.90
CA TYR A 60 -12.61 24.01 14.92
C TYR A 60 -12.06 22.78 15.67
N LEU A 61 -12.88 22.11 16.51
CA LEU A 61 -12.62 20.76 17.05
C LEU A 61 -13.78 20.23 17.94
N LEU A 62 -15.03 20.42 17.50
CA LEU A 62 -16.23 19.92 18.20
C LEU A 62 -17.12 19.10 17.25
N LEU A 63 -16.61 18.01 16.69
CA LEU A 63 -17.48 17.02 16.04
C LEU A 63 -17.14 15.53 16.26
N TYR A 64 -16.08 15.15 16.96
CA TYR A 64 -15.85 13.74 17.30
C TYR A 64 -15.18 13.56 18.66
N ALA A 65 -15.93 13.82 19.74
CA ALA A 65 -15.64 13.28 21.08
C ALA A 65 -16.84 13.50 22.01
N ASN A 66 -17.80 12.58 22.01
CA ASN A 66 -18.50 12.08 23.21
C ASN A 66 -19.65 11.14 22.81
N LYS A 67 -19.41 9.84 22.92
CA LYS A 67 -20.27 8.98 23.75
C LYS A 67 -19.39 8.04 24.57
N THR A 68 -19.57 8.16 25.87
CA THR A 68 -18.92 7.49 27.01
C THR A 68 -19.28 6.01 27.11
N PRO A 69 -18.58 5.24 27.98
CA PRO A 69 -18.61 3.77 27.98
C PRO A 69 -19.74 3.22 28.86
N PHE A 70 -20.39 2.13 28.43
CA PHE A 70 -21.23 1.30 29.29
C PHE A 70 -21.13 -0.18 28.91
N SER A 71 -20.65 -0.94 29.91
CA SER A 71 -20.99 -2.31 30.32
C SER A 71 -21.08 -3.46 29.32
N ASN A 72 -20.26 -4.48 29.60
CA ASN A 72 -20.55 -5.88 29.32
C ASN A 72 -21.86 -6.28 30.02
N ASP A 73 -22.88 -6.65 29.25
CA ASP A 73 -23.75 -7.80 29.51
C ASP A 73 -24.53 -8.15 28.23
N GLY A 74 -24.64 -9.45 27.97
CA GLY A 74 -24.82 -10.01 26.64
C GLY A 74 -26.17 -9.79 25.95
N MET A 75 -26.14 -9.90 24.62
CA MET A 75 -27.22 -10.41 23.77
C MET A 75 -26.66 -10.70 22.36
N ASN A 76 -26.77 -11.96 21.93
CA ASN A 76 -26.63 -12.37 20.54
C ASN A 76 -27.80 -11.83 19.70
N GLY A 77 -27.53 -11.23 18.52
CA GLY A 77 -28.52 -10.82 17.51
C GLY A 77 -27.88 -10.14 16.28
N PRO A 78 -28.43 -10.25 15.05
CA PRO A 78 -27.65 -10.56 13.84
C PRO A 78 -27.12 -9.35 13.04
N THR A 79 -26.01 -9.59 12.35
CA THR A 79 -25.32 -8.74 11.37
C THR A 79 -25.99 -8.81 9.98
N GLU A 80 -27.23 -8.31 9.83
CA GLU A 80 -28.02 -8.54 8.58
C GLU A 80 -28.14 -7.34 7.61
N ASN A 81 -27.59 -6.13 7.86
CA ASN A 81 -27.92 -4.95 7.04
C ASN A 81 -26.87 -4.47 6.01
N SER A 82 -25.59 -4.85 6.11
CA SER A 82 -24.56 -4.36 5.15
C SER A 82 -24.56 -5.14 3.84
N ASP A 83 -24.79 -6.45 3.92
CA ASP A 83 -24.56 -7.38 2.82
C ASP A 83 -25.72 -7.37 1.83
N ASP A 84 -26.95 -7.20 2.35
CA ASP A 84 -28.17 -7.01 1.54
C ASP A 84 -28.11 -5.75 0.68
N LEU A 85 -27.62 -4.64 1.23
CA LEU A 85 -27.47 -3.38 0.49
C LEU A 85 -26.41 -3.50 -0.60
N TYR A 86 -25.33 -4.25 -0.34
CA TYR A 86 -24.29 -4.50 -1.33
C TYR A 86 -24.81 -5.35 -2.48
N LEU A 87 -25.51 -6.46 -2.17
CA LEU A 87 -26.10 -7.35 -3.16
C LEU A 87 -27.14 -6.62 -4.04
N GLN A 88 -27.91 -5.70 -3.47
CA GLN A 88 -28.83 -4.85 -4.24
C GLN A 88 -28.11 -3.97 -5.27
N ARG A 89 -26.98 -3.35 -4.89
CA ARG A 89 -26.17 -2.52 -5.80
C ARG A 89 -25.55 -3.34 -6.93
N VAL A 90 -25.01 -4.52 -6.60
CA VAL A 90 -24.48 -5.48 -7.58
C VAL A 90 -25.58 -5.88 -8.57
N THR A 91 -26.75 -6.27 -8.07
CA THR A 91 -27.90 -6.65 -8.89
C THR A 91 -28.30 -5.52 -9.85
N GLN A 92 -28.31 -4.28 -9.35
CA GLN A 92 -28.66 -3.11 -10.16
C GLN A 92 -27.64 -2.86 -11.28
N ALA A 93 -26.35 -2.93 -10.98
CA ALA A 93 -25.27 -2.72 -11.97
C ALA A 93 -25.27 -3.79 -13.07
N VAL A 94 -25.34 -5.08 -12.68
CA VAL A 94 -25.37 -6.21 -13.62
C VAL A 94 -26.65 -6.20 -14.46
N SER A 95 -27.79 -5.83 -13.87
CA SER A 95 -29.04 -5.66 -14.60
C SER A 95 -28.95 -4.57 -15.66
N GLU A 96 -28.33 -3.42 -15.32
CA GLU A 96 -28.15 -2.34 -16.28
C GLU A 96 -27.18 -2.72 -17.40
N PHE A 97 -26.13 -3.48 -17.09
CA PHE A 97 -25.24 -4.08 -18.10
C PHE A 97 -26.01 -4.98 -19.06
N GLY A 98 -26.89 -5.85 -18.55
CA GLY A 98 -27.75 -6.69 -19.37
C GLY A 98 -28.70 -5.91 -20.29
N LYS A 99 -29.20 -4.74 -19.85
CA LYS A 99 -30.00 -3.85 -20.72
C LYS A 99 -29.15 -3.25 -21.84
N GLY A 100 -27.87 -2.99 -21.58
CA GLY A 100 -26.91 -2.50 -22.56
C GLY A 100 -26.75 -3.38 -23.80
N MET A 101 -26.96 -4.70 -23.68
CA MET A 101 -26.87 -5.63 -24.81
C MET A 101 -27.86 -5.28 -25.93
N LYS A 102 -29.10 -4.93 -25.57
CA LYS A 102 -30.12 -4.53 -26.56
C LYS A 102 -29.68 -3.25 -27.26
N SER A 103 -29.25 -2.24 -26.51
CA SER A 103 -28.75 -0.99 -27.09
C SER A 103 -27.56 -1.22 -28.02
N ALA A 104 -26.65 -2.14 -27.69
CA ALA A 104 -25.50 -2.48 -28.53
C ALA A 104 -25.90 -3.24 -29.81
N SER A 105 -26.98 -4.01 -29.78
CA SER A 105 -27.51 -4.72 -30.96
C SER A 105 -28.22 -3.79 -31.96
N PHE A 106 -28.87 -2.71 -31.49
CA PHE A 106 -29.68 -1.82 -32.33
C PHE A 106 -28.92 -0.58 -32.83
N TYR A 107 -27.83 -0.17 -32.17
CA TYR A 107 -27.18 1.11 -32.44
C TYR A 107 -25.65 1.00 -32.61
N PRO A 108 -25.04 1.80 -33.52
CA PRO A 108 -23.59 1.84 -33.69
C PRO A 108 -22.88 2.52 -32.51
N ALA A 109 -21.54 2.37 -32.42
CA ALA A 109 -20.74 2.76 -31.25
C ALA A 109 -20.87 4.25 -30.84
N GLY A 110 -21.12 5.15 -31.81
CA GLY A 110 -21.26 6.58 -31.56
C GLY A 110 -22.70 7.06 -31.31
N HIS A 111 -23.69 6.17 -31.25
CA HIS A 111 -25.09 6.59 -31.12
C HIS A 111 -25.41 7.09 -29.70
N PRO A 112 -26.11 8.22 -29.54
CA PRO A 112 -26.36 8.82 -28.23
C PRO A 112 -27.09 7.91 -27.24
N THR A 113 -28.01 7.05 -27.72
CA THR A 113 -28.71 6.07 -26.86
C THR A 113 -27.78 5.00 -26.30
N LEU A 114 -26.79 4.56 -27.08
CA LEU A 114 -25.79 3.58 -26.61
C LEU A 114 -24.83 4.23 -25.62
N LEU A 115 -24.36 5.44 -25.90
CA LEU A 115 -23.50 6.20 -25.00
C LEU A 115 -24.18 6.47 -23.66
N GLN A 116 -25.47 6.85 -23.65
CA GLN A 116 -26.25 7.04 -22.42
C GLN A 116 -26.37 5.74 -21.60
N ALA A 117 -26.59 4.60 -22.25
CA ALA A 117 -26.64 3.31 -21.57
C ALA A 117 -25.27 2.96 -20.94
N VAL A 118 -24.19 3.17 -21.67
CA VAL A 118 -22.81 2.91 -21.21
C VAL A 118 -22.42 3.81 -20.05
N THR A 119 -22.72 5.11 -20.11
CA THR A 119 -22.47 6.04 -18.99
C THR A 119 -23.21 5.59 -17.73
N LYS A 120 -24.46 5.15 -17.87
CA LYS A 120 -25.25 4.67 -16.72
C LYS A 120 -24.70 3.37 -16.14
N ILE A 121 -24.21 2.45 -16.98
CA ILE A 121 -23.52 1.23 -16.54
C ILE A 121 -22.30 1.61 -15.70
N ILE A 122 -21.41 2.46 -16.23
CA ILE A 122 -20.16 2.85 -15.54
C ILE A 122 -20.47 3.49 -14.17
N LEU A 123 -21.42 4.43 -14.12
CA LEU A 123 -21.83 5.08 -12.86
C LEU A 123 -22.34 4.09 -11.80
N LEU A 124 -23.05 3.04 -12.21
CA LEU A 124 -23.54 2.02 -11.28
C LEU A 124 -22.41 1.12 -10.76
N PHE A 125 -21.44 0.79 -11.60
CA PHE A 125 -20.26 0.03 -11.19
C PHE A 125 -19.31 0.86 -10.31
N GLU A 126 -19.14 2.16 -10.56
CA GLU A 126 -18.39 3.08 -9.70
C GLU A 126 -19.05 3.27 -8.31
N GLY A 127 -20.37 3.09 -8.23
CA GLY A 127 -21.12 3.14 -6.96
C GLY A 127 -20.97 1.90 -6.08
N ILE A 128 -20.28 0.86 -6.56
CA ILE A 128 -19.97 -0.37 -5.83
C ILE A 128 -18.52 -0.27 -5.34
N PRO A 129 -18.24 -0.48 -4.04
CA PRO A 129 -16.86 -0.68 -3.59
C PRO A 129 -16.36 -2.01 -4.14
N LEU A 130 -15.66 -1.94 -5.28
CA LEU A 130 -15.07 -3.09 -5.97
C LEU A 130 -13.74 -3.47 -5.28
N PRO A 131 -13.54 -4.74 -4.90
CA PRO A 131 -12.24 -5.24 -4.47
C PRO A 131 -11.24 -5.26 -5.66
N GLY A 132 -9.94 -5.40 -5.38
CA GLY A 132 -8.87 -5.24 -6.38
C GLY A 132 -8.89 -6.26 -7.53
N ASP A 133 -9.45 -7.44 -7.26
CA ASP A 133 -9.75 -8.55 -8.18
C ASP A 133 -11.01 -8.30 -9.06
N GLY A 134 -11.80 -7.27 -8.74
CA GLY A 134 -13.01 -6.90 -9.46
C GLY A 134 -14.28 -7.62 -9.00
N LEU A 135 -15.42 -7.21 -9.55
CA LEU A 135 -16.70 -7.86 -9.27
C LEU A 135 -16.86 -9.10 -10.15
N SER A 136 -16.66 -10.26 -9.56
CA SER A 136 -16.92 -11.56 -10.19
C SER A 136 -18.40 -11.93 -10.14
N ILE A 137 -18.95 -12.30 -11.30
CA ILE A 137 -20.30 -12.86 -11.44
C ILE A 137 -20.16 -14.24 -12.09
N ASP A 138 -20.51 -15.29 -11.35
CA ASP A 138 -20.51 -16.65 -11.87
C ASP A 138 -21.77 -16.91 -12.68
N VAL A 139 -21.62 -17.69 -13.74
CA VAL A 139 -22.67 -17.96 -14.73
C VAL A 139 -23.07 -19.42 -14.61
N THR A 140 -24.33 -19.67 -14.29
CA THR A 140 -24.90 -21.02 -14.27
C THR A 140 -25.99 -21.15 -15.32
N LYS A 141 -26.46 -22.38 -15.55
CA LYS A 141 -27.57 -22.65 -16.48
C LYS A 141 -28.83 -21.81 -16.18
N ASN A 142 -29.08 -21.47 -14.91
CA ASN A 142 -30.35 -20.88 -14.48
C ASN A 142 -30.22 -19.47 -13.87
N ALA A 143 -29.03 -19.07 -13.40
CA ALA A 143 -28.83 -17.79 -12.73
C ALA A 143 -27.40 -17.25 -12.85
N LEU A 144 -27.27 -15.92 -12.71
CA LEU A 144 -26.01 -15.25 -12.40
C LEU A 144 -25.85 -15.22 -10.87
N LEU A 145 -24.68 -15.61 -10.38
CA LEU A 145 -24.38 -15.67 -8.95
C LEU A 145 -23.34 -14.60 -8.59
N TYR A 146 -23.53 -13.97 -7.43
CA TYR A 146 -22.50 -13.17 -6.78
C TYR A 146 -22.20 -13.81 -5.43
N ARG A 147 -20.95 -14.29 -5.23
CA ARG A 147 -20.54 -15.03 -4.01
C ARG A 147 -21.51 -16.17 -3.66
N ASP A 148 -21.79 -17.02 -4.64
CA ASP A 148 -22.75 -18.14 -4.55
C ASP A 148 -24.22 -17.77 -4.30
N VAL A 149 -24.54 -16.48 -4.18
CA VAL A 149 -25.92 -15.99 -4.01
C VAL A 149 -26.50 -15.59 -5.38
N PRO A 150 -27.64 -16.16 -5.81
CA PRO A 150 -28.25 -15.81 -7.08
C PRO A 150 -28.74 -14.36 -7.10
N LEU A 151 -28.37 -13.63 -8.14
CA LEU A 151 -28.94 -12.31 -8.39
C LEU A 151 -30.45 -12.45 -8.66
N PRO A 152 -31.32 -11.69 -7.98
CA PRO A 152 -32.76 -11.85 -8.08
C PRO A 152 -33.26 -11.48 -9.49
N ALA A 153 -33.46 -12.51 -10.32
CA ALA A 153 -33.91 -12.39 -11.70
C ALA A 153 -35.44 -12.33 -11.83
N VAL A 154 -36.19 -12.55 -10.74
CA VAL A 154 -37.67 -12.54 -10.75
C VAL A 154 -38.15 -11.13 -11.11
N GLY A 155 -38.78 -10.99 -12.29
CA GLY A 155 -39.22 -9.71 -12.85
C GLY A 155 -38.14 -8.92 -13.61
N ASN A 156 -36.90 -9.41 -13.66
CA ASN A 156 -35.77 -8.73 -14.30
C ASN A 156 -35.30 -9.45 -15.58
N LYS A 157 -36.05 -9.27 -16.67
CA LYS A 157 -35.76 -9.90 -17.98
C LYS A 157 -34.34 -9.62 -18.49
N ALA A 158 -33.75 -8.48 -18.15
CA ALA A 158 -32.39 -8.13 -18.59
C ALA A 158 -31.32 -9.04 -17.97
N LEU A 159 -31.48 -9.43 -16.70
CA LEU A 159 -30.58 -10.40 -16.05
C LEU A 159 -30.72 -11.79 -16.64
N SER A 160 -31.96 -12.23 -16.92
CA SER A 160 -32.19 -13.53 -17.56
C SER A 160 -31.66 -13.60 -18.99
N ASP A 161 -31.84 -12.52 -19.77
CA ASP A 161 -31.28 -12.41 -21.13
C ASP A 161 -29.74 -12.44 -21.05
N LEU A 162 -29.11 -11.68 -20.14
CA LEU A 162 -27.65 -11.69 -19.95
C LEU A 162 -27.12 -13.07 -19.55
N ASN A 163 -27.79 -13.74 -18.60
CA ASN A 163 -27.43 -15.09 -18.19
C ASN A 163 -27.43 -16.05 -19.40
N ARG A 164 -28.47 -15.99 -20.23
CA ARG A 164 -28.59 -16.82 -21.42
C ARG A 164 -27.45 -16.56 -22.41
N GLU A 165 -27.16 -15.29 -22.72
CA GLU A 165 -26.11 -14.96 -23.68
C GLU A 165 -24.71 -15.39 -23.20
N LEU A 166 -24.41 -15.19 -21.92
CA LEU A 166 -23.14 -15.64 -21.32
C LEU A 166 -23.03 -17.17 -21.30
N TYR A 167 -24.10 -17.86 -20.89
CA TYR A 167 -24.13 -19.33 -20.82
C TYR A 167 -23.97 -19.98 -22.21
N LEU A 168 -24.67 -19.47 -23.24
CA LEU A 168 -24.55 -19.98 -24.62
C LEU A 168 -23.13 -19.84 -25.18
N ARG A 169 -22.37 -18.83 -24.72
CA ARG A 169 -20.98 -18.58 -25.11
C ARG A 169 -19.96 -19.27 -24.20
N ARG A 170 -20.42 -20.22 -23.37
CA ARG A 170 -19.62 -20.99 -22.40
C ARG A 170 -18.83 -20.08 -21.44
N ALA A 171 -19.39 -18.94 -21.07
CA ALA A 171 -18.85 -18.16 -19.97
C ALA A 171 -19.22 -18.87 -18.65
N ALA A 172 -18.22 -19.30 -17.87
CA ALA A 172 -18.34 -19.74 -16.49
C ALA A 172 -18.38 -18.55 -15.52
N ARG A 173 -17.71 -17.45 -15.86
CA ARG A 173 -17.59 -16.25 -15.02
C ARG A 173 -17.36 -15.01 -15.87
N ILE A 174 -17.90 -13.87 -15.44
CA ILE A 174 -17.55 -12.54 -15.95
C ILE A 174 -17.06 -11.65 -14.80
N ILE A 175 -15.96 -10.92 -14.99
CA ILE A 175 -15.32 -10.11 -13.95
C ILE A 175 -15.24 -8.66 -14.42
N PHE A 176 -15.74 -7.73 -13.61
CA PHE A 176 -15.70 -6.28 -13.88
C PHE A 176 -14.66 -5.61 -12.98
N LEU A 177 -13.59 -5.08 -13.56
CA LEU A 177 -12.54 -4.38 -12.83
C LEU A 177 -12.91 -2.91 -12.53
N PRO A 178 -12.24 -2.27 -11.55
CA PRO A 178 -12.38 -0.83 -11.33
C PRO A 178 -12.03 0.01 -12.57
N ASN A 179 -12.63 1.20 -12.66
CA ASN A 179 -12.40 2.19 -13.73
C ASN A 179 -12.77 1.68 -15.14
N LEU A 180 -13.98 1.13 -15.30
CA LEU A 180 -14.53 0.71 -16.59
C LEU A 180 -14.49 1.85 -17.61
N GLN A 181 -13.92 1.58 -18.79
CA GLN A 181 -13.84 2.57 -19.88
C GLN A 181 -15.03 2.45 -20.84
N PRO A 182 -15.61 3.56 -21.33
CA PRO A 182 -16.77 3.53 -22.24
C PRO A 182 -16.55 2.66 -23.49
N ASP A 183 -15.39 2.76 -24.13
CA ASP A 183 -15.08 2.01 -25.35
C ASP A 183 -15.00 0.50 -25.08
N GLU A 184 -14.45 0.10 -23.94
CA GLU A 184 -14.35 -1.30 -23.54
C GLU A 184 -15.71 -1.91 -23.17
N VAL A 185 -16.59 -1.15 -22.51
CA VAL A 185 -17.97 -1.55 -22.23
C VAL A 185 -18.74 -1.75 -23.54
N ILE A 186 -18.59 -0.82 -24.50
CA ILE A 186 -19.22 -0.94 -25.82
C ILE A 186 -18.70 -2.17 -26.57
N ALA A 187 -17.39 -2.39 -26.58
CA ALA A 187 -16.77 -3.55 -27.23
C ALA A 187 -17.28 -4.86 -26.60
N CYS A 188 -17.29 -4.96 -25.28
CA CYS A 188 -17.79 -6.13 -24.55
C CYS A 188 -19.26 -6.43 -24.88
N LEU A 189 -20.14 -5.42 -24.82
CA LEU A 189 -21.57 -5.59 -25.14
C LEU A 189 -21.80 -6.07 -26.59
N LYS A 190 -20.98 -5.58 -27.53
CA LYS A 190 -21.02 -6.04 -28.93
C LYS A 190 -20.54 -7.48 -29.08
N ILE A 191 -19.48 -7.87 -28.39
CA ILE A 191 -18.95 -9.23 -28.44
C ILE A 191 -19.96 -10.22 -27.85
N ILE A 192 -20.57 -9.90 -26.70
CA ILE A 192 -21.60 -10.73 -26.07
C ILE A 192 -22.85 -10.89 -26.96
N THR A 193 -23.06 -10.00 -27.93
CA THR A 193 -24.19 -10.07 -28.88
C THR A 193 -23.82 -10.63 -30.26
N ARG A 194 -22.57 -11.01 -30.51
CA ARG A 194 -22.15 -11.72 -31.75
C ARG A 194 -22.71 -13.14 -31.80
N ASP A 195 -22.72 -13.71 -33.00
CA ASP A 195 -23.11 -15.10 -33.20
C ASP A 195 -22.21 -16.06 -32.39
N VAL A 196 -22.79 -17.13 -31.85
CA VAL A 196 -22.07 -18.08 -30.99
C VAL A 196 -20.96 -18.79 -31.76
N GLU A 197 -21.16 -19.10 -33.04
CA GLU A 197 -20.15 -19.75 -33.89
C GLU A 197 -18.92 -18.85 -34.06
N GLN A 198 -19.13 -17.55 -34.29
CA GLN A 198 -18.03 -16.57 -34.42
C GLN A 198 -17.19 -16.43 -33.14
N ILE A 199 -17.83 -16.57 -31.98
CA ILE A 199 -17.12 -16.53 -30.69
C ILE A 199 -16.33 -17.82 -30.45
N GLN A 200 -16.84 -18.96 -30.91
CA GLN A 200 -16.12 -20.23 -30.84
C GLN A 200 -14.91 -20.25 -31.79
N ASP A 201 -15.05 -19.73 -33.01
CA ASP A 201 -13.96 -19.59 -33.98
C ASP A 201 -12.85 -18.65 -33.48
N ALA A 202 -13.22 -17.60 -32.74
CA ALA A 202 -12.25 -16.71 -32.07
C ALA A 202 -11.53 -17.38 -30.87
N GLY A 203 -11.88 -18.62 -30.53
CA GLY A 203 -11.30 -19.38 -29.43
C GLY A 203 -11.95 -19.11 -28.07
N GLY A 204 -13.20 -18.65 -28.05
CA GLY A 204 -13.99 -18.41 -26.84
C GLY A 204 -14.16 -16.94 -26.48
N LEU A 205 -15.06 -16.66 -25.53
CA LEU A 205 -15.41 -15.29 -25.13
C LEU A 205 -14.21 -14.50 -24.58
N GLU A 206 -13.32 -15.16 -23.84
CA GLU A 206 -12.09 -14.56 -23.32
C GLU A 206 -11.18 -14.05 -24.45
N ARG A 207 -10.86 -14.91 -25.43
CA ARG A 207 -10.01 -14.54 -26.56
C ARG A 207 -10.65 -13.46 -27.44
N ALA A 208 -11.97 -13.49 -27.61
CA ALA A 208 -12.69 -12.46 -28.34
C ALA A 208 -12.61 -11.08 -27.65
N LEU A 209 -12.68 -11.02 -26.32
CA LEU A 209 -12.49 -9.79 -25.54
C LEU A 209 -11.05 -9.27 -25.65
N LEU A 210 -10.05 -10.16 -25.58
CA LEU A 210 -8.64 -9.80 -25.71
C LEU A 210 -8.28 -9.24 -27.09
N GLN A 211 -8.83 -9.82 -28.17
CA GLN A 211 -8.59 -9.34 -29.54
C GLN A 211 -9.10 -7.92 -29.77
N GLU A 212 -10.20 -7.55 -29.12
CA GLU A 212 -10.79 -6.20 -29.17
C GLU A 212 -10.21 -5.26 -28.10
N LYS A 213 -9.11 -5.67 -27.44
CA LYS A 213 -8.40 -4.91 -26.41
C LYS A 213 -9.28 -4.51 -25.21
N VAL A 214 -10.26 -5.35 -24.86
CA VAL A 214 -11.05 -5.19 -23.63
C VAL A 214 -10.20 -5.68 -22.46
N THR A 215 -9.79 -4.77 -21.57
CA THR A 215 -8.85 -5.07 -20.48
C THR A 215 -9.47 -5.02 -19.09
N ARG A 216 -10.63 -4.37 -18.95
CA ARG A 216 -11.34 -4.15 -17.67
C ARG A 216 -12.58 -5.01 -17.47
N ILE A 217 -12.94 -5.81 -18.48
CA ILE A 217 -14.02 -6.81 -18.39
C ILE A 217 -13.46 -8.15 -18.86
N TRP A 218 -13.40 -9.13 -17.97
CA TRP A 218 -12.85 -10.46 -18.27
C TRP A 218 -13.95 -11.51 -18.29
N ALA A 219 -13.76 -12.56 -19.07
CA ALA A 219 -14.59 -13.77 -19.03
C ALA A 219 -13.68 -14.99 -18.88
N ASN A 220 -14.11 -15.98 -18.08
CA ASN A 220 -13.45 -17.28 -17.94
C ASN A 220 -11.99 -17.29 -17.51
N ARG A 221 -11.48 -16.18 -16.97
CA ARG A 221 -10.14 -16.19 -16.40
C ARG A 221 -10.12 -17.18 -15.24
N VAL A 222 -9.37 -18.25 -15.41
CA VAL A 222 -9.14 -19.27 -14.40
C VAL A 222 -8.16 -18.69 -13.36
N ASP A 223 -8.61 -18.58 -12.11
CA ASP A 223 -7.68 -18.65 -10.97
C ASP A 223 -7.19 -20.10 -10.93
N TYR A 224 -5.96 -20.32 -11.36
CA TYR A 224 -5.34 -21.64 -11.36
C TYR A 224 -5.17 -22.20 -9.93
N ASP A 225 -5.35 -21.36 -8.91
CA ASP A 225 -5.28 -21.72 -7.50
C ASP A 225 -6.46 -22.62 -7.05
N GLN A 226 -7.65 -22.48 -7.63
CA GLN A 226 -8.83 -23.28 -7.24
C GLN A 226 -9.03 -24.55 -8.08
N LEU A 227 -8.59 -24.54 -9.35
CA LEU A 227 -8.71 -25.71 -10.25
C LEU A 227 -7.80 -26.87 -9.81
N THR A 228 -6.75 -26.56 -9.04
CA THR A 228 -5.80 -27.53 -8.48
C THR A 228 -6.37 -28.32 -7.29
N GLU A 229 -7.44 -27.84 -6.64
CA GLU A 229 -8.11 -28.55 -5.55
C GLU A 229 -9.20 -29.51 -6.05
N LEU A 230 -9.94 -29.16 -7.10
CA LEU A 230 -11.00 -30.02 -7.66
C LEU A 230 -10.46 -31.19 -8.50
N LEU A 231 -9.29 -31.03 -9.13
CA LEU A 231 -8.63 -32.11 -9.87
C LEU A 231 -7.96 -33.15 -8.95
N LYS A 232 -7.78 -32.84 -7.65
CA LYS A 232 -7.20 -33.77 -6.67
C LYS A 232 -8.19 -34.81 -6.14
N GLU A 233 -9.50 -34.65 -6.35
CA GLU A 233 -10.51 -35.59 -5.84
C GLU A 233 -11.01 -36.62 -6.87
N GLU A 234 -10.86 -36.40 -8.18
CA GLU A 234 -11.35 -37.33 -9.22
C GLU A 234 -10.30 -38.30 -9.79
N GLU A 235 -8.99 -38.09 -9.57
CA GLU A 235 -7.93 -38.89 -10.21
C GLU A 235 -7.48 -40.15 -9.41
N LEU A 236 -8.25 -40.60 -8.41
CA LEU A 236 -7.83 -41.75 -7.56
C LEU A 236 -8.42 -43.12 -7.94
N GLU A 237 -9.14 -43.28 -9.05
CA GLU A 237 -9.55 -44.63 -9.51
C GLU A 237 -9.29 -44.86 -11.01
N GLU A 238 -8.46 -45.89 -11.27
CA GLU A 238 -8.21 -46.60 -12.55
C GLU A 238 -7.27 -45.87 -13.55
N VAL A 239 -6.20 -46.46 -14.12
CA VAL A 239 -6.08 -47.73 -14.87
C VAL A 239 -4.59 -48.17 -14.95
N GLU A 240 -4.33 -49.48 -14.99
CA GLU A 240 -3.01 -50.12 -15.23
C GLU A 240 -2.45 -49.92 -16.66
N PRO A 241 -1.12 -50.04 -16.90
CA PRO A 241 -0.54 -49.85 -18.22
C PRO A 241 -0.44 -51.14 -19.03
N GLU A 242 -1.04 -51.18 -20.23
CA GLU A 242 -0.71 -52.15 -21.27
C GLU A 242 0.32 -51.60 -22.27
N GLU A 243 1.32 -52.44 -22.52
CA GLU A 243 2.34 -52.32 -23.56
C GLU A 243 1.72 -52.27 -24.97
N LEU A 244 2.32 -51.51 -25.89
CA LEU A 244 2.28 -51.84 -27.32
C LEU A 244 3.51 -51.29 -28.03
N ALA A 245 4.29 -52.24 -28.56
CA ALA A 245 5.44 -52.04 -29.42
C ALA A 245 5.05 -51.83 -30.88
N ALA A 246 5.97 -51.20 -31.62
CA ALA A 246 6.30 -51.36 -33.04
C ALA A 246 5.18 -51.23 -34.10
N ASP A 247 5.30 -50.20 -34.93
CA ASP A 247 5.72 -50.29 -36.34
C ASP A 247 5.19 -49.09 -37.12
N THR A 248 6.06 -48.29 -37.74
CA THR A 248 5.76 -47.73 -39.07
C THR A 248 7.05 -47.37 -39.82
N MET A 249 7.46 -48.32 -40.66
CA MET A 249 7.96 -48.20 -42.03
C MET A 249 8.95 -47.09 -42.44
N MET A 250 10.10 -47.61 -42.88
CA MET A 250 11.11 -46.98 -43.72
C MET A 250 10.57 -46.51 -45.08
N PHE A 251 10.85 -45.26 -45.44
CA PHE A 251 11.05 -44.83 -46.82
C PHE A 251 12.47 -44.29 -46.96
N LYS A 252 13.32 -45.02 -47.67
CA LYS A 252 14.63 -44.55 -48.14
C LYS A 252 14.46 -43.99 -49.54
N ASP A 253 14.60 -42.68 -49.69
CA ASP A 253 14.89 -42.06 -50.98
C ASP A 253 16.41 -41.89 -51.09
N PRO A 254 17.10 -42.59 -52.02
CA PRO A 254 18.55 -42.55 -52.10
C PRO A 254 18.95 -41.54 -53.17
N LEU A 255 19.17 -40.29 -52.79
CA LEU A 255 20.00 -39.30 -53.51
C LEU A 255 19.96 -37.97 -52.76
N LEU A 256 20.92 -37.76 -51.86
CA LEU A 256 21.60 -36.49 -51.57
C LEU A 256 22.62 -36.79 -50.45
N ALA A 257 23.89 -36.84 -50.83
CA ALA A 257 25.04 -37.01 -49.95
C ALA A 257 25.52 -35.65 -49.43
N ASP A 258 26.17 -35.69 -48.26
CA ASP A 258 26.88 -34.63 -47.55
C ASP A 258 26.04 -33.47 -46.97
N SER A 259 25.45 -33.74 -45.80
CA SER A 259 25.34 -32.74 -44.72
C SER A 259 26.18 -33.22 -43.54
N PRO A 260 26.91 -32.33 -42.83
CA PRO A 260 27.65 -32.71 -41.63
C PRO A 260 26.68 -33.34 -40.61
N PRO A 261 27.16 -34.25 -39.73
CA PRO A 261 26.27 -34.94 -38.78
C PRO A 261 25.50 -33.90 -37.98
N GLU A 262 24.17 -34.00 -37.98
CA GLU A 262 23.29 -33.15 -37.19
C GLU A 262 23.79 -33.19 -35.74
N GLU A 263 24.23 -32.05 -35.23
CA GLU A 263 24.64 -31.89 -33.83
C GLU A 263 23.44 -32.30 -32.97
N VAL A 264 23.55 -33.41 -32.22
CA VAL A 264 22.49 -33.86 -31.32
C VAL A 264 22.27 -32.75 -30.29
N VAL A 265 21.19 -31.98 -30.45
CA VAL A 265 20.85 -30.89 -29.55
C VAL A 265 20.32 -31.48 -28.24
N THR A 266 21.15 -31.43 -27.19
CA THR A 266 20.77 -31.81 -25.82
C THR A 266 20.61 -30.57 -24.93
N ILE A 267 19.98 -30.73 -23.76
CA ILE A 267 19.82 -29.65 -22.79
C ILE A 267 21.16 -29.07 -22.32
N GLU A 268 22.21 -29.89 -22.21
CA GLU A 268 23.58 -29.43 -21.90
C GLU A 268 24.19 -28.61 -23.03
N THR A 269 23.98 -29.03 -24.29
CA THR A 269 24.46 -28.25 -25.44
C THR A 269 23.74 -26.90 -25.51
N MET A 270 22.47 -26.83 -25.11
CA MET A 270 21.73 -25.57 -25.02
C MET A 270 22.28 -24.65 -23.93
N LEU A 271 22.57 -25.18 -22.73
CA LEU A 271 23.24 -24.40 -21.68
C LEU A 271 24.59 -23.84 -22.14
N ALA A 272 25.38 -24.66 -22.86
CA ALA A 272 26.67 -24.24 -23.41
C ALA A 272 26.54 -23.16 -24.48
N ARG A 273 25.50 -23.23 -25.33
CA ARG A 273 25.17 -22.20 -26.34
C ARG A 273 24.77 -20.89 -25.67
N ILE A 274 23.82 -20.92 -24.72
CA ILE A 274 23.40 -19.73 -23.95
C ILE A 274 24.61 -19.08 -23.27
N ALA A 275 25.50 -19.87 -22.66
CA ALA A 275 26.64 -19.36 -21.90
C ALA A 275 27.68 -18.58 -22.73
N LYS A 276 27.74 -18.78 -24.05
CA LYS A 276 28.73 -18.16 -24.95
C LYS A 276 28.13 -17.19 -25.96
N GLU A 277 26.81 -17.13 -26.05
CA GLU A 277 26.12 -16.35 -27.07
C GLU A 277 26.31 -14.84 -26.86
N THR A 278 26.62 -14.13 -27.94
CA THR A 278 26.84 -12.67 -27.96
C THR A 278 25.81 -11.93 -28.81
N ASP A 279 25.01 -12.65 -29.62
CA ASP A 279 23.91 -12.08 -30.39
C ASP A 279 22.59 -12.14 -29.59
N PRO A 280 21.91 -11.00 -29.34
CA PRO A 280 20.66 -10.98 -28.57
C PRO A 280 19.51 -11.79 -29.18
N SER A 281 19.39 -11.82 -30.52
CA SER A 281 18.30 -12.54 -31.18
C SER A 281 18.48 -14.05 -31.03
N ALA A 282 19.70 -14.55 -31.27
CA ALA A 282 20.05 -15.93 -31.03
C ALA A 282 19.91 -16.30 -29.55
N TYR A 283 20.33 -15.41 -28.64
CA TYR A 283 20.20 -15.60 -27.19
C TYR A 283 18.75 -15.84 -26.77
N ARG A 284 17.81 -15.05 -27.30
CA ARG A 284 16.37 -15.24 -27.07
C ARG A 284 15.88 -16.58 -27.61
N GLY A 285 16.33 -16.97 -28.81
CA GLY A 285 16.01 -18.27 -29.40
C GLY A 285 16.46 -19.43 -28.50
N HIS A 286 17.69 -19.37 -28.00
CA HIS A 286 18.24 -20.40 -27.12
C HIS A 286 17.48 -20.51 -25.79
N ILE A 287 17.00 -19.41 -25.20
CA ILE A 287 16.17 -19.46 -23.99
C ILE A 287 14.86 -20.23 -24.23
N VAL A 288 14.18 -19.94 -25.33
CA VAL A 288 12.90 -20.59 -25.67
C VAL A 288 13.12 -22.08 -25.91
N GLU A 289 14.18 -22.43 -26.64
CA GLU A 289 14.53 -23.81 -26.91
C GLU A 289 14.93 -24.56 -25.62
N PHE A 290 15.77 -23.95 -24.77
CA PHE A 290 16.12 -24.51 -23.46
C PHE A 290 14.89 -24.75 -22.58
N SER A 291 13.95 -23.80 -22.52
CA SER A 291 12.70 -23.97 -21.76
C SER A 291 11.89 -25.17 -22.24
N ARG A 292 11.81 -25.38 -23.57
CA ARG A 292 11.16 -26.57 -24.15
C ARG A 292 11.84 -27.87 -23.73
N PHE A 293 13.17 -27.93 -23.81
CA PHE A 293 13.93 -29.10 -23.37
C PHE A 293 13.76 -29.36 -21.86
N LEU A 294 13.78 -28.31 -21.05
CA LEU A 294 13.57 -28.40 -19.61
C LEU A 294 12.18 -28.95 -19.26
N LEU A 295 11.14 -28.55 -19.99
CA LEU A 295 9.77 -29.07 -19.80
C LEU A 295 9.69 -30.58 -20.08
N ALA A 296 10.43 -31.09 -21.07
CA ALA A 296 10.47 -32.49 -21.46
C ALA A 296 11.36 -33.38 -20.56
N GLU A 297 12.18 -32.78 -19.69
CA GLU A 297 13.12 -33.49 -18.83
C GLU A 297 12.44 -34.19 -17.65
N ARG A 298 13.10 -35.15 -16.99
CA ARG A 298 12.56 -35.81 -15.79
C ARG A 298 12.56 -34.84 -14.59
N ALA A 299 11.52 -34.92 -13.75
CA ALA A 299 11.33 -34.03 -12.60
C ALA A 299 12.58 -33.92 -11.70
N GLU A 300 13.26 -35.05 -11.43
CA GLU A 300 14.48 -35.12 -10.61
C GLU A 300 15.64 -34.28 -11.17
N ARG A 301 15.73 -34.12 -12.48
CA ARG A 301 16.81 -33.39 -13.16
C ARG A 301 16.44 -31.97 -13.56
N LYS A 302 15.14 -31.63 -13.61
CA LYS A 302 14.67 -30.28 -13.94
C LYS A 302 15.29 -29.22 -13.03
N ILE A 303 15.28 -29.46 -11.72
CA ILE A 303 15.86 -28.51 -10.74
C ILE A 303 17.35 -28.30 -11.00
N GLU A 304 18.10 -29.37 -11.28
CA GLU A 304 19.54 -29.28 -11.53
C GLU A 304 19.85 -28.42 -12.76
N TYR A 305 19.23 -28.70 -13.91
CA TYR A 305 19.44 -27.92 -15.14
C TYR A 305 18.91 -26.49 -15.01
N ALA A 306 17.80 -26.28 -14.30
CA ALA A 306 17.30 -24.95 -14.00
C ALA A 306 18.32 -24.14 -13.18
N MET A 307 18.91 -24.72 -12.13
CA MET A 307 19.94 -24.06 -11.33
C MET A 307 21.21 -23.74 -12.13
N GLN A 308 21.61 -24.63 -13.04
CA GLN A 308 22.73 -24.35 -13.96
C GLN A 308 22.40 -23.17 -14.89
N ALA A 309 21.19 -23.12 -15.44
CA ALA A 309 20.72 -21.99 -16.25
C ALA A 309 20.69 -20.69 -15.44
N MET A 310 20.17 -20.71 -14.21
CA MET A 310 20.14 -19.55 -13.31
C MET A 310 21.53 -18.97 -13.08
N THR A 311 22.53 -19.84 -12.88
CA THR A 311 23.93 -19.41 -12.69
C THR A 311 24.45 -18.66 -13.91
N ILE A 312 24.11 -19.13 -15.13
CA ILE A 312 24.47 -18.46 -16.39
C ILE A 312 23.73 -17.12 -16.50
N PHE A 313 22.43 -17.09 -16.22
CA PHE A 313 21.62 -15.88 -16.33
C PHE A 313 22.06 -14.80 -15.33
N VAL A 314 22.32 -15.14 -14.07
CA VAL A 314 22.87 -14.21 -13.07
C VAL A 314 24.17 -13.60 -13.57
N ARG A 315 25.09 -14.45 -14.06
CA ARG A 315 26.36 -13.97 -14.62
C ARG A 315 26.15 -13.00 -15.78
N HIS A 316 25.16 -13.26 -16.65
CA HIS A 316 24.87 -12.41 -17.81
C HIS A 316 24.11 -11.13 -17.44
N ILE A 317 23.42 -11.10 -16.29
CA ILE A 317 22.85 -9.88 -15.73
C ILE A 317 23.94 -8.95 -15.23
N GLU A 318 24.94 -9.49 -14.53
CA GLU A 318 26.04 -8.71 -13.95
C GLU A 318 27.10 -8.33 -14.99
N ASN A 319 27.47 -9.28 -15.85
CA ASN A 319 28.52 -9.15 -16.85
C ASN A 319 28.05 -9.76 -18.19
N PRO A 320 27.16 -9.07 -18.94
CA PRO A 320 26.63 -9.60 -20.19
C PRO A 320 27.75 -9.80 -21.23
N PRO A 321 27.70 -10.90 -22.01
CA PRO A 321 28.59 -11.10 -23.15
C PRO A 321 28.60 -9.88 -24.09
N GLY A 322 29.80 -9.44 -24.47
CA GLY A 322 29.98 -8.24 -25.29
C GLY A 322 29.51 -6.92 -24.66
N GLY A 323 29.17 -6.90 -23.37
CA GLY A 323 28.62 -5.71 -22.70
C GLY A 323 27.18 -5.38 -23.09
N SER A 324 26.44 -6.31 -23.69
CA SER A 324 25.10 -6.06 -24.21
C SER A 324 24.04 -5.93 -23.10
N ALA A 325 23.46 -4.73 -22.96
CA ALA A 325 22.35 -4.49 -22.04
C ALA A 325 21.08 -5.28 -22.41
N GLU A 326 20.91 -5.61 -23.70
CA GLU A 326 19.79 -6.42 -24.18
C GLU A 326 19.92 -7.88 -23.71
N ILE A 327 21.12 -8.46 -23.76
CA ILE A 327 21.37 -9.80 -23.22
C ILE A 327 21.12 -9.83 -21.71
N ALA A 328 21.52 -8.80 -20.96
CA ALA A 328 21.19 -8.70 -19.54
C ALA A 328 19.67 -8.65 -19.28
N GLY A 329 18.91 -8.00 -20.17
CA GLY A 329 17.44 -7.99 -20.14
C GLY A 329 16.84 -9.35 -20.46
N LEU A 330 17.33 -10.03 -21.49
CA LEU A 330 16.90 -11.37 -21.87
C LEU A 330 17.26 -12.42 -20.82
N ALA A 331 18.40 -12.28 -20.14
CA ALA A 331 18.79 -13.15 -19.03
C ALA A 331 17.82 -13.03 -17.85
N ARG A 332 17.33 -11.83 -17.53
CA ARG A 332 16.24 -11.65 -16.54
C ARG A 332 14.95 -12.36 -16.98
N LEU A 333 14.61 -12.29 -18.27
CA LEU A 333 13.46 -13.03 -18.80
C LEU A 333 13.69 -14.55 -18.72
N GLY A 334 14.90 -15.03 -19.02
CA GLY A 334 15.27 -16.44 -18.87
C GLY A 334 15.07 -16.97 -17.45
N ILE A 335 15.40 -16.17 -16.43
CA ILE A 335 15.10 -16.50 -15.02
C ILE A 335 13.58 -16.66 -14.83
N LYS A 336 12.77 -15.74 -15.35
CA LYS A 336 11.30 -15.80 -15.24
C LYS A 336 10.68 -16.98 -16.00
N GLU A 337 11.26 -17.41 -17.11
CA GLU A 337 10.77 -18.55 -17.91
C GLU A 337 11.10 -19.91 -17.29
N VAL A 338 12.27 -20.03 -16.65
CA VAL A 338 12.78 -21.31 -16.12
C VAL A 338 12.31 -21.59 -14.69
N VAL A 339 11.79 -20.59 -13.99
CA VAL A 339 11.41 -20.72 -12.58
C VAL A 339 10.17 -21.61 -12.37
N SER A 340 10.23 -22.45 -11.34
CA SER A 340 9.09 -23.18 -10.76
C SER A 340 8.90 -22.81 -9.29
N GLU A 341 7.74 -23.12 -8.71
CA GLU A 341 7.46 -22.91 -7.28
C GLU A 341 8.49 -23.64 -6.38
N GLU A 342 8.82 -24.89 -6.73
CA GLU A 342 9.84 -25.68 -6.05
C GLU A 342 11.21 -24.98 -6.06
N LEU A 343 11.56 -24.33 -7.18
CA LEU A 343 12.82 -23.61 -7.30
C LEU A 343 12.81 -22.33 -6.46
N ILE A 344 11.70 -21.60 -6.39
CA ILE A 344 11.55 -20.44 -5.50
C ILE A 344 11.71 -20.87 -4.04
N ALA A 345 11.00 -21.93 -3.63
CA ALA A 345 11.11 -22.49 -2.29
C ALA A 345 12.55 -22.95 -1.99
N HIS A 346 13.24 -23.54 -2.96
CA HIS A 346 14.65 -23.91 -2.85
C HIS A 346 15.54 -22.71 -2.59
N TYR A 347 15.45 -21.65 -3.41
CA TYR A 347 16.26 -20.43 -3.24
C TYR A 347 15.98 -19.72 -1.92
N ILE A 348 14.72 -19.66 -1.48
CA ILE A 348 14.35 -19.14 -0.16
C ILE A 348 14.96 -20.01 0.95
N GLY A 349 14.91 -21.34 0.81
CA GLY A 349 15.55 -22.27 1.75
C GLY A 349 17.07 -22.08 1.85
N LEU A 350 17.73 -21.73 0.74
CA LEU A 350 19.16 -21.39 0.75
C LEU A 350 19.45 -20.09 1.51
N LEU A 351 18.47 -19.19 1.66
CA LEU A 351 18.63 -17.98 2.49
C LEU A 351 18.91 -18.32 3.96
N LYS A 352 18.38 -19.45 4.45
CA LYS A 352 18.52 -19.91 5.84
C LYS A 352 19.86 -20.58 6.12
N LYS A 353 20.56 -21.08 5.09
CA LYS A 353 21.84 -21.77 5.24
C LYS A 353 22.98 -20.74 5.46
N ARG A 354 23.77 -20.92 6.52
CA ARG A 354 24.92 -20.07 6.80
C ARG A 354 26.08 -20.38 5.86
N GLY A 355 26.76 -19.34 5.37
CA GLY A 355 27.98 -19.48 4.56
C GLY A 355 27.75 -20.00 3.14
N THR A 356 26.51 -19.94 2.63
CA THR A 356 26.19 -20.33 1.25
C THR A 356 27.03 -19.51 0.27
N ARG A 357 27.94 -20.18 -0.45
CA ARG A 357 28.65 -19.60 -1.61
C ARG A 357 27.61 -19.23 -2.66
N GLY A 358 27.79 -18.09 -3.34
CA GLY A 358 26.81 -17.60 -4.31
C GLY A 358 25.59 -16.92 -3.68
N ARG A 359 25.73 -16.34 -2.46
CA ARG A 359 24.62 -15.61 -1.82
C ARG A 359 24.10 -14.45 -2.67
N GLN A 360 25.01 -13.75 -3.35
CA GLN A 360 24.65 -12.68 -4.28
C GLN A 360 23.80 -13.21 -5.45
N ASP A 361 24.10 -14.40 -5.96
CA ASP A 361 23.34 -15.04 -7.03
C ASP A 361 21.91 -15.35 -6.58
N ILE A 362 21.74 -15.88 -5.36
CA ILE A 362 20.42 -16.15 -4.77
C ILE A 362 19.59 -14.86 -4.70
N ASP A 363 20.17 -13.79 -4.17
CA ASP A 363 19.48 -12.51 -4.06
C ASP A 363 19.13 -11.96 -5.45
N THR A 364 20.03 -12.08 -6.43
CA THR A 364 19.79 -11.65 -7.82
C THR A 364 18.67 -12.43 -8.48
N VAL A 365 18.60 -13.76 -8.30
CA VAL A 365 17.50 -14.59 -8.81
C VAL A 365 16.19 -14.14 -8.18
N LEU A 366 16.11 -14.07 -6.85
CA LEU A 366 14.87 -13.72 -6.14
C LEU A 366 14.38 -12.31 -6.48
N VAL A 367 15.29 -11.34 -6.70
CA VAL A 367 14.93 -10.00 -7.17
C VAL A 367 14.45 -10.01 -8.62
N ALA A 368 15.11 -10.76 -9.51
CA ALA A 368 14.73 -10.84 -10.93
C ALA A 368 13.35 -11.48 -11.15
N LEU A 369 12.89 -12.28 -10.19
CA LEU A 369 11.56 -12.91 -10.21
C LEU A 369 10.42 -11.96 -9.84
N GLU A 370 10.70 -10.82 -9.21
CA GLU A 370 9.73 -9.76 -8.88
C GLU A 370 8.44 -10.30 -8.22
N ASP A 371 7.29 -10.15 -8.88
CA ASP A 371 5.95 -10.55 -8.42
C ASP A 371 5.88 -12.01 -7.96
N ARG A 372 6.57 -12.91 -8.66
CA ARG A 372 6.55 -14.35 -8.37
C ARG A 372 7.25 -14.72 -7.06
N SER A 373 8.22 -13.93 -6.61
CA SER A 373 8.94 -14.23 -5.36
C SER A 373 8.36 -13.52 -4.14
N ILE A 374 7.56 -12.45 -4.33
CA ILE A 374 7.05 -11.63 -3.23
C ILE A 374 6.23 -12.44 -2.23
N GLY A 375 5.16 -13.12 -2.66
CA GLY A 375 4.31 -13.92 -1.76
C GLY A 375 5.10 -14.94 -0.93
N PRO A 376 5.89 -15.83 -1.59
CA PRO A 376 6.75 -16.78 -0.90
C PRO A 376 7.77 -16.13 0.06
N LEU A 377 8.36 -14.99 -0.31
CA LEU A 377 9.29 -14.25 0.56
C LEU A 377 8.58 -13.67 1.78
N LEU A 378 7.38 -13.11 1.63
CA LEU A 378 6.60 -12.57 2.75
C LEU A 378 6.15 -13.67 3.70
N GLN A 379 5.74 -14.84 3.19
CA GLN A 379 5.42 -16.00 4.01
C GLN A 379 6.66 -16.51 4.77
N ALA A 380 7.79 -16.64 4.09
CA ALA A 380 9.05 -17.02 4.72
C ALA A 380 9.47 -16.01 5.80
N LEU A 381 9.28 -14.71 5.57
CA LEU A 381 9.54 -13.66 6.56
C LEU A 381 8.65 -13.78 7.79
N ALA A 382 7.39 -14.20 7.64
CA ALA A 382 6.44 -14.38 8.72
C ALA A 382 6.85 -15.50 9.69
N GLU A 383 7.41 -16.58 9.17
CA GLU A 383 7.81 -17.77 9.92
C GLU A 383 9.26 -17.72 10.43
N GLU A 384 10.08 -16.78 9.93
CA GLU A 384 11.51 -16.76 10.21
C GLU A 384 11.86 -16.20 11.61
N GLU A 385 12.64 -16.97 12.36
CA GLU A 385 13.08 -16.61 13.71
C GLU A 385 14.43 -15.90 13.72
N ASP A 386 15.35 -16.26 12.81
CA ASP A 386 16.69 -15.69 12.74
C ASP A 386 16.64 -14.22 12.26
N LEU A 387 17.18 -13.32 13.09
CA LEU A 387 17.21 -11.87 12.83
C LEU A 387 17.97 -11.50 11.55
N LEU A 388 19.06 -12.20 11.24
CA LEU A 388 19.87 -11.94 10.04
C LEU A 388 19.13 -12.39 8.79
N VAL A 389 18.50 -13.57 8.82
CA VAL A 389 17.72 -14.08 7.69
C VAL A 389 16.51 -13.18 7.42
N ARG A 390 15.78 -12.76 8.45
CA ARG A 390 14.69 -11.77 8.31
C ARG A 390 15.17 -10.48 7.66
N LYS A 391 16.33 -9.95 8.09
CA LYS A 391 16.91 -8.73 7.51
C LYS A 391 17.19 -8.92 6.02
N THR A 392 17.77 -10.05 5.62
CA THR A 392 18.03 -10.35 4.20
C THR A 392 16.73 -10.44 3.40
N ILE A 393 15.70 -11.13 3.90
CA ILE A 393 14.41 -11.20 3.19
C ILE A 393 13.80 -9.81 3.02
N VAL A 394 13.80 -8.97 4.06
CA VAL A 394 13.34 -7.58 3.98
C VAL A 394 14.15 -6.77 2.96
N GLU A 395 15.48 -6.95 2.92
CA GLU A 395 16.35 -6.29 1.93
C GLU A 395 16.03 -6.73 0.49
N ILE A 396 15.78 -8.02 0.25
CA ILE A 396 15.37 -8.54 -1.07
C ILE A 396 14.05 -7.92 -1.49
N VAL A 397 13.02 -7.96 -0.62
CA VAL A 397 11.69 -7.38 -0.94
C VAL A 397 11.79 -5.86 -1.16
N THR A 398 12.65 -5.17 -0.39
CA THR A 398 12.91 -3.73 -0.58
C THR A 398 13.58 -3.44 -1.93
N ARG A 399 14.49 -4.32 -2.39
CA ARG A 399 15.12 -4.23 -3.72
C ARG A 399 14.15 -4.49 -4.87
N ILE A 400 13.17 -5.39 -4.69
CA ILE A 400 12.06 -5.57 -5.64
C ILE A 400 11.24 -4.27 -5.75
N GLY A 401 11.05 -3.57 -4.63
CA GLY A 401 10.56 -2.19 -4.63
C GLY A 401 9.04 -2.10 -4.75
N ARG A 402 8.54 -1.17 -5.59
CA ARG A 402 7.11 -0.81 -5.65
C ARG A 402 6.21 -1.98 -6.08
N VAL A 403 6.75 -2.94 -6.83
CA VAL A 403 6.01 -4.15 -7.26
C VAL A 403 5.51 -4.96 -6.06
N ALA A 404 6.20 -4.91 -4.92
CA ALA A 404 5.79 -5.63 -3.71
C ALA A 404 4.66 -4.95 -2.93
N VAL A 405 4.38 -3.67 -3.19
CA VAL A 405 3.46 -2.87 -2.38
C VAL A 405 2.04 -3.47 -2.31
N PRO A 406 1.38 -3.88 -3.42
CA PRO A 406 0.03 -4.43 -3.35
C PRO A 406 -0.07 -5.62 -2.39
N THR A 407 0.81 -6.62 -2.55
CA THR A 407 0.84 -7.82 -1.70
C THR A 407 1.18 -7.47 -0.24
N ILE A 408 2.08 -6.51 0.01
CA ILE A 408 2.40 -6.07 1.38
C ILE A 408 1.18 -5.40 2.03
N LEU A 409 0.44 -4.56 1.29
CA LEU A 409 -0.75 -3.87 1.80
C LEU A 409 -1.89 -4.86 2.09
N GLU A 410 -2.12 -5.86 1.24
CA GLU A 410 -3.09 -6.94 1.48
C GLU A 410 -2.81 -7.68 2.81
N ASN A 411 -1.54 -7.82 3.17
CA ASN A 411 -1.11 -8.48 4.40
C ASN A 411 -1.08 -7.57 5.64
N LEU A 412 -1.46 -6.29 5.54
CA LEU A 412 -1.60 -5.41 6.72
C LEU A 412 -2.83 -5.70 7.57
N ASP A 413 -3.85 -6.36 6.99
CA ASP A 413 -5.09 -6.75 7.66
C ASP A 413 -5.03 -8.18 8.25
N ASP A 414 -3.85 -8.81 8.24
CA ASP A 414 -3.67 -10.16 8.77
C ASP A 414 -3.90 -10.22 10.29
N SER A 415 -4.62 -11.24 10.75
CA SER A 415 -4.90 -11.48 12.17
C SER A 415 -3.64 -11.68 13.04
N ARG A 416 -2.53 -12.11 12.43
CA ARG A 416 -1.28 -12.45 13.09
C ARG A 416 -0.43 -11.17 13.22
N TRP A 417 -0.32 -10.66 14.44
CA TRP A 417 0.43 -9.42 14.75
C TRP A 417 1.86 -9.38 14.18
N TYR A 418 2.54 -10.52 14.07
CA TYR A 418 3.90 -10.61 13.56
C TYR A 418 3.97 -10.44 12.04
N MET A 419 2.94 -10.89 11.31
CA MET A 419 2.81 -10.66 9.87
C MET A 419 2.67 -9.17 9.59
N VAL A 420 1.69 -8.53 10.24
CA VAL A 420 1.44 -7.08 10.13
C VAL A 420 2.69 -6.28 10.51
N ARG A 421 3.35 -6.62 11.62
CA ARG A 421 4.62 -5.98 12.04
C ARG A 421 5.69 -6.10 10.94
N ASN A 422 5.85 -7.27 10.34
CA ASN A 422 6.85 -7.49 9.30
C ASN A 422 6.52 -6.68 8.04
N MET A 423 5.25 -6.63 7.62
CA MET A 423 4.80 -5.81 6.50
C MET A 423 5.10 -4.32 6.72
N ILE A 424 4.77 -3.79 7.90
CA ILE A 424 5.11 -2.42 8.30
C ILE A 424 6.62 -2.17 8.22
N SER A 425 7.44 -3.13 8.66
CA SER A 425 8.89 -3.02 8.57
C SER A 425 9.35 -2.89 7.12
N VAL A 426 8.80 -3.70 6.20
CA VAL A 426 9.09 -3.60 4.77
C VAL A 426 8.65 -2.25 4.21
N LEU A 427 7.43 -1.79 4.49
CA LEU A 427 6.93 -0.47 4.04
C LEU A 427 7.83 0.68 4.54
N GLY A 428 8.28 0.62 5.79
CA GLY A 428 9.20 1.59 6.36
C GLY A 428 10.58 1.59 5.71
N ASN A 429 11.05 0.45 5.21
CA ASN A 429 12.32 0.35 4.46
C ASN A 429 12.17 0.78 2.99
N LEU A 430 11.01 0.54 2.37
CA LEU A 430 10.68 1.10 1.05
C LEU A 430 10.68 2.63 1.07
N GLY A 431 10.23 3.24 2.18
CA GLY A 431 10.37 4.68 2.42
C GLY A 431 9.56 5.58 1.49
N MET A 432 8.57 5.03 0.77
CA MET A 432 7.78 5.80 -0.21
C MET A 432 6.75 6.70 0.51
N PRO A 433 6.68 8.01 0.21
CA PRO A 433 5.82 8.95 0.93
C PRO A 433 4.33 8.60 0.92
N ASP A 434 3.81 8.07 -0.19
CA ASP A 434 2.42 7.67 -0.38
C ASP A 434 1.99 6.48 0.49
N LEU A 435 2.95 5.76 1.10
CA LEU A 435 2.69 4.65 2.02
C LEU A 435 2.47 5.13 3.47
N ALA A 436 2.78 6.40 3.80
CA ALA A 436 2.63 6.92 5.15
C ALA A 436 1.21 6.78 5.73
N PRO A 437 0.12 7.08 4.98
CA PRO A 437 -1.24 6.88 5.50
C PRO A 437 -1.56 5.42 5.86
N HIS A 438 -1.09 4.47 5.04
CA HIS A 438 -1.28 3.03 5.28
C HIS A 438 -0.54 2.60 6.56
N VAL A 439 0.71 3.03 6.73
CA VAL A 439 1.47 2.75 7.96
C VAL A 439 0.82 3.44 9.17
N ALA A 440 0.33 4.68 9.02
CA ALA A 440 -0.33 5.40 10.12
C ALA A 440 -1.61 4.70 10.59
N ALA A 441 -2.40 4.09 9.69
CA ALA A 441 -3.60 3.34 10.06
C ALA A 441 -3.29 2.20 11.05
N THR A 442 -2.12 1.55 10.92
CA THR A 442 -1.69 0.45 11.80
C THR A 442 -1.37 0.88 13.24
N LEU A 443 -1.30 2.19 13.53
CA LEU A 443 -1.15 2.70 14.90
C LEU A 443 -2.35 2.37 15.80
N SER A 444 -3.50 2.08 15.20
CA SER A 444 -4.72 1.66 15.89
C SER A 444 -4.71 0.17 16.28
N HIS A 445 -3.73 -0.61 15.80
CA HIS A 445 -3.65 -2.04 16.07
C HIS A 445 -3.49 -2.34 17.57
N PRO A 446 -4.16 -3.37 18.14
CA PRO A 446 -4.13 -3.63 19.59
C PRO A 446 -2.74 -4.01 20.12
N ASP A 447 -1.94 -4.73 19.33
CA ASP A 447 -0.58 -5.17 19.74
C ASP A 447 0.44 -4.01 19.75
N LEU A 448 1.08 -3.81 20.90
CA LEU A 448 2.07 -2.74 21.12
C LEU A 448 3.33 -2.87 20.25
N ARG A 449 3.71 -4.08 19.83
CA ARG A 449 4.87 -4.32 18.96
C ARG A 449 4.59 -3.83 17.54
N VAL A 450 3.35 -3.96 17.08
CA VAL A 450 2.88 -3.40 15.80
C VAL A 450 2.93 -1.87 15.86
N LYS A 451 2.37 -1.26 16.90
CA LYS A 451 2.44 0.21 17.09
C LYS A 451 3.87 0.74 17.11
N LYS A 452 4.78 0.06 17.83
CA LYS A 452 6.20 0.45 17.88
C LYS A 452 6.87 0.34 16.52
N GLU A 453 6.55 -0.67 15.73
CA GLU A 453 7.12 -0.80 14.38
C GLU A 453 6.55 0.25 13.43
N ALA A 454 5.25 0.57 13.53
CA ALA A 454 4.61 1.63 12.77
C ALA A 454 5.27 3.00 13.05
N ILE A 455 5.55 3.32 14.32
CA ILE A 455 6.28 4.53 14.70
C ILE A 455 7.67 4.58 14.05
N LYS A 456 8.42 3.46 14.06
CA LYS A 456 9.73 3.39 13.40
C LYS A 456 9.63 3.52 11.88
N ALA A 457 8.61 2.93 11.26
CA ALA A 457 8.40 3.05 9.83
C ALA A 457 8.06 4.49 9.43
N LEU A 458 7.16 5.16 10.17
CA LEU A 458 6.83 6.57 9.97
C LEU A 458 8.04 7.50 10.17
N SER A 459 8.99 7.15 11.05
CA SER A 459 10.21 7.94 11.22
C SER A 459 11.10 7.94 9.98
N ARG A 460 11.05 6.85 9.18
CA ARG A 460 11.80 6.68 7.92
C ARG A 460 11.08 7.25 6.71
N ILE A 461 9.75 7.30 6.71
CA ILE A 461 8.97 7.79 5.57
C ILE A 461 8.88 9.34 5.59
N PRO A 462 9.35 10.05 4.56
CA PRO A 462 9.29 11.51 4.49
C PRO A 462 7.91 11.96 3.98
N HIS A 463 6.95 12.12 4.90
CA HIS A 463 5.60 12.58 4.57
C HIS A 463 5.01 13.44 5.71
N PRO A 464 4.29 14.55 5.43
CA PRO A 464 3.70 15.40 6.46
C PRO A 464 2.81 14.65 7.44
N SER A 465 1.95 13.74 6.96
CA SER A 465 1.09 12.93 7.85
C SER A 465 1.88 12.03 8.80
N ALA A 466 3.11 11.61 8.43
CA ALA A 466 3.97 10.86 9.34
C ALA A 466 4.47 11.76 10.49
N VAL A 467 4.80 13.02 10.20
CA VAL A 467 5.17 14.02 11.21
C VAL A 467 3.98 14.26 12.15
N THR A 468 2.79 14.54 11.61
CA THR A 468 1.58 14.79 12.39
C THR A 468 1.24 13.61 13.31
N ALA A 469 1.23 12.38 12.79
CA ALA A 469 0.98 11.18 13.61
C ALA A 469 2.01 11.00 14.73
N LEU A 470 3.30 11.22 14.45
CA LEU A 470 4.35 11.14 15.48
C LEU A 470 4.21 12.26 16.53
N CYS A 471 3.87 13.47 16.11
CA CYS A 471 3.60 14.61 16.99
C CYS A 471 2.45 14.32 17.96
N GLU A 472 1.36 13.71 17.49
CA GLU A 472 0.23 13.29 18.33
C GLU A 472 0.64 12.18 19.30
N LEU A 473 1.30 11.14 18.81
CA LEU A 473 1.72 9.99 19.62
C LEU A 473 2.75 10.34 20.69
N CYS A 474 3.52 11.41 20.53
CA CYS A 474 4.34 11.93 21.62
C CYS A 474 3.51 12.17 22.89
N PHE A 475 2.21 12.48 22.76
CA PHE A 475 1.25 12.73 23.84
C PHE A 475 0.39 11.53 24.22
N PHE A 476 0.71 10.35 23.71
CA PHE A 476 -0.03 9.14 24.03
C PHE A 476 0.06 8.78 25.54
N PRO A 477 -1.02 8.27 26.17
CA PRO A 477 -1.02 7.94 27.60
C PRO A 477 0.02 6.89 27.99
N GLU A 478 0.26 5.92 27.12
CA GLU A 478 1.25 4.88 27.37
C GLU A 478 2.68 5.42 27.14
N GLU A 479 3.48 5.45 28.20
CA GLU A 479 4.82 6.05 28.18
C GLU A 479 5.74 5.40 27.13
N THR A 480 5.64 4.09 26.89
CA THR A 480 6.53 3.41 25.95
C THR A 480 6.28 3.84 24.50
N VAL A 481 5.01 4.04 24.13
CA VAL A 481 4.59 4.55 22.83
C VAL A 481 5.01 6.01 22.69
N ALA A 482 4.72 6.83 23.70
CA ALA A 482 5.11 8.25 23.72
C ALA A 482 6.62 8.45 23.59
N LEU A 483 7.42 7.65 24.29
CA LEU A 483 8.89 7.72 24.22
C LEU A 483 9.40 7.31 22.84
N THR A 484 8.84 6.24 22.27
CA THR A 484 9.22 5.78 20.92
C THR A 484 8.87 6.84 19.86
N ALA A 485 7.70 7.47 19.96
CA ALA A 485 7.29 8.54 19.05
C ALA A 485 8.14 9.81 19.23
N THR A 486 8.49 10.15 20.48
CA THR A 486 9.39 11.28 20.79
C THR A 486 10.76 11.07 20.14
N ALA A 487 11.35 9.89 20.30
CA ALA A 487 12.60 9.53 19.66
C ALA A 487 12.51 9.53 18.13
N ALA A 488 11.38 9.06 17.57
CA ALA A 488 11.14 9.02 16.13
C ALA A 488 11.05 10.43 15.49
N LEU A 489 10.63 11.46 16.23
CA LEU A 489 10.66 12.84 15.75
C LEU A 489 12.08 13.38 15.56
N ALA A 490 13.12 12.75 16.12
CA ALA A 490 14.50 13.19 15.94
C ALA A 490 14.96 13.16 14.46
N SER A 491 14.34 12.33 13.63
CA SER A 491 14.59 12.29 12.17
C SER A 491 13.72 13.28 11.38
N LYS A 492 12.82 14.02 12.03
CA LYS A 492 11.87 14.97 11.42
C LYS A 492 12.34 16.40 11.70
N LYS A 493 12.74 17.11 10.65
CA LYS A 493 13.30 18.47 10.73
C LYS A 493 12.25 19.58 10.65
N GLU A 494 11.00 19.20 10.44
CA GLU A 494 9.87 20.10 10.29
C GLU A 494 9.63 20.88 11.60
N MET A 495 9.24 22.16 11.48
CA MET A 495 8.92 23.02 12.62
C MET A 495 7.88 22.38 13.56
N GLU A 496 6.90 21.66 12.99
CA GLU A 496 5.87 20.95 13.75
C GLU A 496 6.48 19.96 14.76
N ALA A 497 7.51 19.20 14.35
CA ALA A 497 8.23 18.27 15.22
C ALA A 497 8.95 19.02 16.35
N VAL A 498 9.65 20.12 16.02
CA VAL A 498 10.34 20.97 17.01
C VAL A 498 9.36 21.50 18.07
N VAL A 499 8.21 22.01 17.64
CA VAL A 499 7.16 22.52 18.54
C VAL A 499 6.59 21.40 19.42
N ALA A 500 6.35 20.22 18.86
CA ALA A 500 5.86 19.07 19.62
C ALA A 500 6.86 18.62 20.70
N LEU A 501 8.15 18.54 20.37
CA LEU A 501 9.22 18.19 21.31
C LEU A 501 9.41 19.24 22.42
N PHE A 502 9.30 20.53 22.08
CA PHE A 502 9.29 21.60 23.07
C PHE A 502 8.10 21.44 24.04
N ARG A 503 6.88 21.27 23.52
CA ARG A 503 5.67 21.07 24.32
C ARG A 503 5.77 19.83 25.20
N ARG A 504 6.34 18.74 24.69
CA ARG A 504 6.62 17.50 25.43
C ARG A 504 7.52 17.75 26.63
N THR A 505 8.56 18.56 26.46
CA THR A 505 9.47 18.97 27.54
C THR A 505 8.76 19.89 28.56
N ALA A 506 7.93 20.82 28.07
CA ALA A 506 7.28 21.84 28.88
C ALA A 506 5.94 21.43 29.53
N ALA A 507 5.45 20.19 29.28
CA ALA A 507 4.09 19.76 29.60
C ALA A 507 3.70 19.83 31.10
N LYS A 508 4.67 19.86 32.03
CA LYS A 508 4.37 19.91 33.48
C LYS A 508 5.27 20.91 34.22
N ARG A 509 4.77 22.12 34.46
CA ARG A 509 5.51 23.23 35.13
C ARG A 509 5.43 23.25 36.66
N VAL A 510 4.48 22.52 37.25
CA VAL A 510 4.17 22.55 38.70
C VAL A 510 4.92 21.45 39.47
N LEU A 511 4.74 20.19 39.07
CA LEU A 511 5.64 19.08 39.41
C LEU A 511 6.26 18.59 38.10
N PHE A 512 7.57 18.32 38.08
CA PHE A 512 8.26 17.64 36.97
C PHE A 512 8.42 16.13 37.30
N PRO A 513 7.37 15.29 37.15
CA PRO A 513 7.47 13.87 37.46
C PRO A 513 8.23 13.09 36.38
N ASN A 514 8.02 13.43 35.10
CA ASN A 514 8.43 12.63 33.95
C ASN A 514 9.69 13.20 33.28
N TYR A 515 10.83 13.00 33.91
CA TYR A 515 12.12 13.39 33.35
C TYR A 515 12.47 12.59 32.08
N ARG A 516 12.04 11.33 31.96
CA ARG A 516 12.38 10.46 30.82
C ARG A 516 11.92 11.01 29.48
N LEU A 517 10.65 11.40 29.37
CA LEU A 517 10.09 11.97 28.14
C LEU A 517 10.66 13.34 27.81
N ALA A 518 10.92 14.18 28.82
CA ALA A 518 11.60 15.46 28.64
C ALA A 518 13.06 15.28 28.18
N HIS A 519 13.77 14.30 28.74
CA HIS A 519 15.13 13.95 28.36
C HIS A 519 15.19 13.50 26.90
N GLU A 520 14.32 12.57 26.50
CA GLU A 520 14.22 12.10 25.11
C GLU A 520 13.89 13.23 24.15
N ALA A 521 12.97 14.13 24.53
CA ALA A 521 12.60 15.27 23.69
C ALA A 521 13.76 16.26 23.49
N ILE A 522 14.54 16.52 24.55
CA ILE A 522 15.75 17.35 24.46
C ILE A 522 16.82 16.69 23.58
N ASP A 523 17.02 15.36 23.69
CA ASP A 523 17.94 14.63 22.81
C ASP A 523 17.48 14.61 21.35
N SER A 524 16.16 14.56 21.12
CA SER A 524 15.57 14.63 19.80
C SER A 524 15.78 16.03 19.19
N LEU A 525 15.53 17.11 19.95
CA LEU A 525 15.84 18.48 19.53
C LEU A 525 17.33 18.67 19.20
N ARG A 526 18.22 18.08 20.02
CA ARG A 526 19.66 18.07 19.75
C ARG A 526 20.00 17.40 18.44
N THR A 527 19.35 16.28 18.14
CA THR A 527 19.58 15.49 16.93
C THR A 527 19.06 16.21 15.69
N ILE A 528 17.91 16.89 15.78
CA ILE A 528 17.38 17.74 14.71
C ILE A 528 18.39 18.85 14.37
N GLY A 529 18.91 19.53 15.38
CA GLY A 529 20.07 20.43 15.26
C GLY A 529 19.86 21.68 14.39
N THR A 530 18.62 22.01 14.02
CA THR A 530 18.30 23.26 13.30
C THR A 530 18.27 24.46 14.24
N ASP A 531 18.30 25.67 13.71
CA ASP A 531 18.25 26.90 14.53
C ASP A 531 16.94 27.04 15.29
N GLU A 532 15.84 26.50 14.75
CA GLU A 532 14.56 26.38 15.43
C GLU A 532 14.66 25.45 16.64
N ALA A 533 15.34 24.31 16.48
CA ALA A 533 15.57 23.37 17.59
C ALA A 533 16.49 23.98 18.67
N VAL A 534 17.52 24.73 18.28
CA VAL A 534 18.36 25.50 19.21
C VAL A 534 17.53 26.56 19.95
N THR A 535 16.64 27.25 19.26
CA THR A 535 15.73 28.23 19.86
C THR A 535 14.79 27.58 20.86
N ALA A 536 14.22 26.42 20.54
CA ALA A 536 13.41 25.64 21.47
C ALA A 536 14.20 25.21 22.72
N LEU A 537 15.47 24.79 22.57
CA LEU A 537 16.37 24.48 23.69
C LEU A 537 16.67 25.72 24.55
N GLU A 538 16.87 26.89 23.94
CA GLU A 538 17.02 28.16 24.67
C GLU A 538 15.76 28.48 25.49
N GLU A 539 14.57 28.31 24.91
CA GLU A 539 13.31 28.51 25.61
C GLU A 539 13.15 27.54 26.80
N ILE A 540 13.60 26.29 26.65
CA ILE A 540 13.63 25.30 27.74
C ILE A 540 14.51 25.78 28.91
N LEU A 541 15.68 26.38 28.63
CA LEU A 541 16.52 27.00 29.65
C LEU A 541 15.81 28.16 30.36
N GLY A 542 14.98 28.91 29.64
CA GLY A 542 14.18 30.03 30.14
C GLY A 542 12.96 29.63 30.98
N LEU A 543 12.54 28.35 30.97
CA LEU A 543 11.34 27.91 31.68
C LEU A 543 11.40 28.24 33.18
N ARG A 544 10.25 28.64 33.73
CA ARG A 544 10.05 28.87 35.17
C ARG A 544 9.19 27.75 35.74
N ALA A 545 9.56 27.27 36.93
CA ALA A 545 8.78 26.30 37.69
C ALA A 545 8.46 26.87 39.07
N VAL A 546 7.28 26.53 39.59
CA VAL A 546 6.85 26.94 40.94
C VAL A 546 7.75 26.28 41.99
N TRP A 547 8.10 25.01 41.79
CA TRP A 547 9.03 24.25 42.64
C TRP A 547 10.25 23.83 41.82
N ARG A 548 11.44 24.35 42.19
CA ARG A 548 12.72 24.04 41.52
C ARG A 548 13.29 22.71 42.00
N THR A 549 12.66 21.61 41.60
CA THR A 549 13.11 20.25 41.92
C THR A 549 14.49 19.96 41.32
N GLU A 550 15.17 18.93 41.82
CA GLU A 550 16.41 18.42 41.23
C GLU A 550 16.19 18.00 39.76
N LYS A 551 15.09 17.29 39.47
CA LYS A 551 14.70 16.89 38.11
C LYS A 551 14.54 18.09 37.16
N PHE A 552 13.96 19.19 37.62
CA PHE A 552 13.82 20.40 36.82
C PHE A 552 15.18 21.04 36.50
N ARG A 553 16.09 21.09 37.49
CA ARG A 553 17.46 21.58 37.27
C ARG A 553 18.24 20.67 36.32
N ALA A 554 18.13 19.35 36.49
CA ALA A 554 18.74 18.34 35.62
C ALA A 554 18.26 18.50 34.17
N MET A 555 16.97 18.75 33.94
CA MET A 555 16.42 19.02 32.61
C MET A 555 17.08 20.24 31.96
N LYS A 556 17.22 21.35 32.68
CA LYS A 556 17.90 22.53 32.14
C LYS A 556 19.38 22.27 31.85
N PHE A 557 20.08 21.54 32.72
CA PHE A 557 21.46 21.14 32.47
C PHE A 557 21.58 20.25 31.23
N HIS A 558 20.63 19.33 31.02
CA HIS A 558 20.57 18.50 29.82
C HIS A 558 20.34 19.32 28.54
N ALA A 559 19.44 20.31 28.58
CA ALA A 559 19.24 21.25 27.47
C ALA A 559 20.52 22.05 27.17
N LEU A 560 21.22 22.55 28.19
CA LEU A 560 22.48 23.28 28.01
C LEU A 560 23.59 22.41 27.43
N ARG A 561 23.75 21.18 27.92
CA ARG A 561 24.69 20.19 27.36
C ARG A 561 24.32 19.77 25.95
N SER A 562 23.04 19.83 25.60
CA SER A 562 22.57 19.54 24.25
C SER A 562 22.95 20.66 23.30
N ILE A 563 22.71 21.92 23.68
CA ILE A 563 23.15 23.11 22.92
C ILE A 563 24.66 23.05 22.67
N SER A 564 25.47 22.74 23.69
CA SER A 564 26.94 22.70 23.54
C SER A 564 27.45 21.63 22.56
N LYS A 565 26.61 20.65 22.20
CA LYS A 565 26.96 19.58 21.25
C LYS A 565 26.49 19.87 19.82
N ILE A 566 25.62 20.86 19.62
CA ILE A 566 25.12 21.24 18.30
C ILE A 566 26.16 22.15 17.65
N LYS A 567 26.60 21.77 16.44
CA LYS A 567 27.57 22.56 15.66
C LYS A 567 26.83 23.61 14.82
N SER A 568 26.40 24.71 15.44
CA SER A 568 25.86 25.88 14.73
C SER A 568 26.29 27.20 15.39
N GLU A 569 26.29 28.27 14.61
CA GLU A 569 26.58 29.63 15.10
C GLU A 569 25.56 30.03 16.17
N ARG A 570 24.28 29.81 15.90
CA ARG A 570 23.18 30.04 16.86
C ARG A 570 23.38 29.28 18.17
N ALA A 571 23.80 28.02 18.13
CA ALA A 571 24.06 27.25 19.35
C ALA A 571 25.21 27.85 20.18
N SER A 572 26.26 28.32 19.50
CA SER A 572 27.40 28.98 20.13
C SER A 572 27.00 30.31 20.78
N GLU A 573 26.19 31.13 20.10
CA GLU A 573 25.62 32.36 20.65
C GLU A 573 24.80 32.12 21.91
N VAL A 574 23.88 31.14 21.86
CA VAL A 574 23.03 30.79 23.01
C VAL A 574 23.88 30.30 24.17
N PHE A 575 24.89 29.46 23.91
CA PHE A 575 25.80 28.98 24.95
C PHE A 575 26.58 30.12 25.62
N GLU A 576 27.13 31.06 24.83
CA GLU A 576 27.82 32.24 25.36
C GLU A 576 26.88 33.17 26.16
N LYS A 577 25.63 33.32 25.71
CA LYS A 577 24.61 34.05 26.45
C LYS A 577 24.34 33.42 27.82
N VAL A 578 24.29 32.08 27.91
CA VAL A 578 24.12 31.37 29.19
C VAL A 578 25.34 31.57 30.11
N ARG A 579 26.55 31.58 29.55
CA ARG A 579 27.80 31.87 30.29
C ARG A 579 27.81 33.26 30.93
N ARG A 580 27.08 34.21 30.34
CA ARG A 580 26.91 35.58 30.87
C ARG A 580 25.61 35.78 31.64
N SER A 581 24.78 34.73 31.80
CA SER A 581 23.47 34.84 32.42
C SER A 581 23.54 35.08 33.92
N SER A 582 22.52 35.73 34.50
CA SER A 582 22.39 35.95 35.94
C SER A 582 22.07 34.65 36.73
N ASP A 583 21.67 33.57 36.05
CA ASP A 583 21.41 32.28 36.69
C ASP A 583 22.74 31.60 37.06
N ARG A 584 23.11 31.71 38.35
CA ARG A 584 24.34 31.13 38.91
C ARG A 584 24.45 29.62 38.64
N THR A 585 23.34 28.89 38.60
CA THR A 585 23.37 27.43 38.42
C THR A 585 23.67 27.04 36.98
N LEU A 586 23.04 27.71 36.01
CA LEU A 586 23.32 27.47 34.59
C LEU A 586 24.71 27.94 34.19
N ARG A 587 25.16 29.08 34.74
CA ARG A 587 26.52 29.59 34.53
C ARG A 587 27.59 28.60 34.98
N ALA A 588 27.45 28.06 36.20
CA ALA A 588 28.37 27.08 36.75
C ALA A 588 28.39 25.77 35.92
N GLU A 589 27.25 25.35 35.36
CA GLU A 589 27.22 24.18 34.49
C GLU A 589 27.87 24.46 33.11
N ALA A 590 27.69 25.65 32.54
CA ALA A 590 28.39 26.06 31.31
C ALA A 590 29.91 26.02 31.49
N GLU A 591 30.43 26.53 32.61
CA GLU A 591 31.86 26.49 32.96
C GLU A 591 32.38 25.05 33.07
N ARG A 592 31.63 24.14 33.70
CA ARG A 592 31.99 22.71 33.78
C ARG A 592 32.03 22.03 32.41
N ILE A 593 31.10 22.38 31.52
CA ILE A 593 31.08 21.85 30.15
C ILE A 593 32.37 22.24 29.42
N LEU A 594 32.81 23.50 29.52
CA LEU A 594 34.07 23.95 28.91
C LEU A 594 35.29 23.23 29.48
N GLN A 595 35.37 23.07 30.81
CA GLN A 595 36.46 22.35 31.46
C GLN A 595 36.60 20.91 30.96
N ARG A 596 35.48 20.24 30.65
CA ARG A 596 35.49 18.87 30.10
C ARG A 596 35.88 18.78 28.62
N HIS A 597 35.71 19.84 27.84
CA HIS A 597 36.12 19.85 26.43
C HIS A 597 37.60 20.27 26.25
N ALA A 598 38.21 20.83 27.29
CA ALA A 598 39.62 21.21 27.32
C ALA A 598 40.54 20.07 27.81
N MET A 599 39.98 19.01 28.38
CA MET A 599 40.64 17.74 28.70
C MET A 599 40.39 16.74 27.58
#